data_AF-A0A0N0YGG8-F1
#
_entry.id   AF-A0A0N0YGG8-F1
#
_cell.length_a   1.000
_cell.length_b   1.000
_cell.length_c   1.000
_cell.angle_alpha   90.00
_cell.angle_beta   90.00
_cell.angle_gamma   90.00
#
_symmetry.space_group_name_H-M   'P 1'
#
loop_
_entity.id
_entity.type
_entity.pdbx_description
1 polymer ?
#
loop_
_entity_poly.entity_id
_entity_poly.type
_entity_poly.pdbx_seq_one_letter_code
_entity_poly.pdbx_strand_id
1 'polypeptide(L)'
;MTEHPTSHEGRQPLAARPQERARPRQQEAPPAAAATAAIPGPTPVPETAKGPAPGADAPVADTQTVSRREGDRLRFVGAATRRIARGIDLDEIVLGLCRASVPTFSDAILVYLRDPLPVGDERPVNPFVLRLRRTDRLRTADEESESGPEGERLRLPVTDPQAGLLPAADLCEIRAGGALDEVLRGVRPVFGDSAAARVALPELLGPGRTVPTGHRAILAPLRGRRRVIGAAVFLRGTDRPPFEANDLLVAAQLATHTALGIDKAVLYGREAYIADELQRTMLPDSLPQPTGVRLASRYLPAAETARVGGDWYDAIPLPGSRVALVVGDVMGHSMTSAAIMGQLRTTAQTLAGLDLPPQEVLHHLDEQAQRLGSDRMATCLYAVYDPVAHRITIANAGHPPPVLLHLGGRAEVLRVPPGAPIGVGGVDFEAVELDAPAGATLLLYTDGLVESRIRDVWTGIEILRERLAATAQLTGPDHSPPLEALCDDVLDMLGPGDRDDDIALLAARFDGIAPSDVAYWSLEPEDAAPGRARRLARRALSRWGLDDLSDELELLVSEVVTNAVRYAERPVTLRLLRTDILRCEVGDDSPQLPRQRRARETDEGGRGLFLVNRLARRWGATRLSTGKVVWFEMATP
;
A
#
# COMPACT_ATOMS: atom_id res chain seq x y z
N MET A 1 12.81 40.13 77.10
CA MET A 1 11.49 40.47 76.55
C MET A 1 11.17 39.39 75.52
N THR A 2 10.51 38.30 75.95
CA THR A 2 9.05 38.04 75.75
C THR A 2 8.68 38.03 74.27
N GLU A 3 7.99 37.07 73.67
CA GLU A 3 7.39 35.76 74.02
C GLU A 3 6.95 35.13 72.66
N HIS A 4 6.73 33.81 72.64
CA HIS A 4 6.10 32.99 71.56
C HIS A 4 4.67 33.48 71.15
N PRO A 5 3.89 32.87 70.20
CA PRO A 5 3.99 31.52 69.60
C PRO A 5 3.58 31.32 68.11
N THR A 6 3.83 30.08 67.68
CA THR A 6 3.18 29.22 66.67
C THR A 6 1.66 29.36 66.43
N SER A 7 1.17 29.03 65.22
CA SER A 7 0.38 27.81 64.90
C SER A 7 -0.52 27.89 63.64
N HIS A 8 -0.55 26.76 62.92
CA HIS A 8 -1.60 26.11 62.11
C HIS A 8 -2.83 26.86 61.55
N GLU A 9 -3.07 26.69 60.24
CA GLU A 9 -4.34 26.30 59.58
C GLU A 9 -3.97 25.88 58.13
N GLY A 10 -4.29 24.71 57.57
CA GLY A 10 -5.53 23.95 57.66
C GLY A 10 -6.33 24.12 56.36
N ARG A 11 -5.94 23.46 55.25
CA ARG A 11 -6.79 23.33 54.05
C ARG A 11 -7.00 21.86 53.70
N GLN A 12 -8.11 21.34 54.19
CA GLN A 12 -8.76 20.12 53.72
C GLN A 12 -10.01 20.48 52.87
N PRO A 13 -10.55 19.52 52.10
CA PRO A 13 -11.25 19.74 50.85
C PRO A 13 -12.74 19.99 51.01
N LEU A 14 -13.34 20.66 50.03
CA LEU A 14 -14.78 20.84 49.96
C LEU A 14 -15.46 19.51 49.58
N ALA A 15 -16.13 18.91 50.57
CA ALA A 15 -16.96 17.73 50.43
C ALA A 15 -18.24 18.04 49.62
N ALA A 16 -18.61 17.06 48.82
CA ALA A 16 -19.86 16.96 48.07
C ALA A 16 -21.08 16.89 48.99
N ARG A 17 -22.17 17.55 48.58
CA ARG A 17 -23.55 17.11 48.84
C ARG A 17 -24.43 17.33 47.60
N PRO A 18 -25.45 16.47 47.40
CA PRO A 18 -26.13 16.30 46.12
C PRO A 18 -27.35 17.22 46.00
N GLN A 19 -27.55 17.81 44.83
CA GLN A 19 -28.82 18.43 44.45
C GLN A 19 -29.52 17.54 43.44
N GLU A 20 -30.60 16.90 43.89
CA GLU A 20 -31.63 16.31 43.04
C GLU A 20 -32.27 17.42 42.18
N ARG A 21 -32.13 17.29 40.86
CA ARG A 21 -33.04 17.91 39.90
C ARG A 21 -33.61 16.81 39.01
N ALA A 22 -34.87 16.49 39.26
CA ALA A 22 -35.69 15.62 38.44
C ALA A 22 -35.77 16.13 36.99
N ARG A 23 -35.47 15.25 36.03
CA ARG A 23 -35.84 15.35 34.61
C ARG A 23 -36.51 14.04 34.18
N PRO A 24 -37.48 14.10 33.25
CA PRO A 24 -38.42 13.00 33.00
C PRO A 24 -37.76 11.84 32.24
N ARG A 25 -38.17 10.62 32.58
CA ARG A 25 -37.81 9.37 31.90
C ARG A 25 -38.25 9.42 30.43
N GLN A 26 -37.28 9.39 29.51
CA GLN A 26 -37.50 8.93 28.14
C GLN A 26 -37.26 7.42 28.10
N GLN A 27 -38.22 6.71 27.53
CA GLN A 27 -38.28 5.27 27.42
C GLN A 27 -37.46 4.86 26.18
N GLU A 28 -36.39 4.10 26.37
CA GLU A 28 -35.56 3.55 25.29
C GLU A 28 -36.35 2.49 24.49
N ALA A 29 -36.38 2.66 23.18
CA ALA A 29 -36.94 1.71 22.22
C ALA A 29 -35.84 0.76 21.67
N PRO A 30 -36.15 -0.51 21.40
CA PRO A 30 -35.18 -1.50 20.87
C PRO A 30 -34.89 -1.31 19.36
N PRO A 31 -33.82 -1.93 18.83
CA PRO A 31 -33.25 -1.60 17.53
C PRO A 31 -34.10 -2.07 16.34
N ALA A 32 -34.16 -1.23 15.30
CA ALA A 32 -34.89 -1.49 14.07
C ALA A 32 -34.19 -2.53 13.19
N ALA A 33 -34.82 -3.69 13.03
CA ALA A 33 -34.50 -4.68 12.00
C ALA A 33 -35.04 -4.21 10.64
N ALA A 34 -34.21 -4.33 9.60
CA ALA A 34 -34.55 -4.04 8.21
C ALA A 34 -35.64 -5.01 7.72
N ALA A 35 -36.86 -4.50 7.54
CA ALA A 35 -37.99 -5.24 7.00
C ALA A 35 -38.08 -5.08 5.48
N THR A 36 -38.00 -6.20 4.79
CA THR A 36 -38.27 -6.42 3.37
C THR A 36 -39.71 -6.00 3.04
N ALA A 37 -39.88 -5.04 2.14
CA ALA A 37 -41.20 -4.64 1.64
C ALA A 37 -41.76 -5.73 0.70
N ALA A 38 -42.73 -6.49 1.20
CA ALA A 38 -43.54 -7.42 0.43
C ALA A 38 -44.59 -6.66 -0.41
N ILE A 39 -44.74 -7.07 -1.66
CA ILE A 39 -45.73 -6.58 -2.64
C ILE A 39 -47.13 -7.06 -2.21
N PRO A 40 -48.21 -6.24 -2.25
CA PRO A 40 -49.55 -6.69 -1.91
C PRO A 40 -50.11 -7.62 -2.99
N GLY A 41 -50.62 -8.78 -2.58
CA GLY A 41 -51.39 -9.68 -3.43
C GLY A 41 -52.76 -9.11 -3.79
N PRO A 42 -53.37 -9.53 -4.91
CA PRO A 42 -54.65 -9.00 -5.37
C PRO A 42 -55.83 -9.55 -4.56
N THR A 43 -56.73 -8.65 -4.13
CA THR A 43 -58.05 -8.93 -3.56
C THR A 43 -59.05 -9.36 -4.65
N PRO A 44 -60.00 -10.27 -4.36
CA PRO A 44 -60.96 -10.78 -5.34
C PRO A 44 -62.26 -9.96 -5.35
N VAL A 45 -62.87 -9.78 -6.53
CA VAL A 45 -64.27 -9.31 -6.71
C VAL A 45 -64.84 -9.99 -7.98
N PRO A 46 -66.18 -10.11 -8.15
CA PRO A 46 -66.91 -11.36 -7.97
C PRO A 46 -67.50 -11.91 -9.29
N GLU A 47 -67.91 -13.17 -9.26
CA GLU A 47 -68.74 -13.79 -10.30
C GLU A 47 -70.09 -13.07 -10.44
N THR A 48 -70.52 -12.78 -11.67
CA THR A 48 -71.93 -12.90 -12.06
C THR A 48 -72.13 -12.92 -13.58
N ALA A 49 -72.99 -13.86 -13.98
CA ALA A 49 -73.92 -13.87 -15.11
C ALA A 49 -73.42 -14.14 -16.55
N LYS A 50 -73.92 -15.29 -17.06
CA LYS A 50 -73.94 -15.73 -18.45
C LYS A 50 -74.83 -14.87 -19.37
N GLY A 51 -74.34 -14.68 -20.59
CA GLY A 51 -75.12 -14.75 -21.84
C GLY A 51 -75.03 -13.52 -22.76
N PRO A 52 -75.29 -13.65 -24.08
CA PRO A 52 -74.82 -14.65 -25.05
C PRO A 52 -73.94 -14.00 -26.15
N ALA A 53 -73.21 -14.82 -26.92
CA ALA A 53 -72.40 -14.39 -28.06
C ALA A 53 -73.25 -13.68 -29.16
N PRO A 54 -72.63 -12.78 -29.95
CA PRO A 54 -72.34 -13.18 -31.32
C PRO A 54 -70.95 -12.75 -31.83
N GLY A 55 -70.52 -13.45 -32.88
CA GLY A 55 -69.15 -13.50 -33.39
C GLY A 55 -68.58 -12.21 -33.97
N ALA A 56 -67.25 -12.18 -34.02
CA ALA A 56 -66.48 -11.98 -35.25
C ALA A 56 -64.99 -12.26 -34.95
N ASP A 57 -64.38 -13.09 -35.79
CA ASP A 57 -62.97 -13.45 -35.79
C ASP A 57 -62.04 -12.22 -35.80
N ALA A 58 -61.11 -12.17 -34.83
CA ALA A 58 -59.88 -11.38 -34.89
C ALA A 58 -58.75 -12.16 -34.18
N PRO A 59 -57.48 -12.07 -34.63
CA PRO A 59 -56.53 -13.16 -34.50
C PRO A 59 -55.92 -13.26 -33.10
N VAL A 60 -56.28 -14.31 -32.35
CA VAL A 60 -55.70 -14.68 -31.05
C VAL A 60 -54.25 -15.23 -31.17
N ALA A 61 -53.79 -15.51 -32.40
CA ALA A 61 -52.45 -16.03 -32.68
C ALA A 61 -51.32 -14.98 -32.53
N ASP A 62 -51.62 -13.70 -32.76
CA ASP A 62 -50.62 -12.61 -32.72
C ASP A 62 -50.22 -12.26 -31.28
N THR A 63 -51.17 -12.28 -30.34
CA THR A 63 -50.90 -11.90 -28.94
C THR A 63 -49.99 -12.91 -28.22
N GLN A 64 -50.13 -14.21 -28.53
CA GLN A 64 -49.27 -15.26 -27.96
C GLN A 64 -47.86 -15.29 -28.57
N THR A 65 -47.70 -14.92 -29.84
CA THR A 65 -46.39 -14.86 -30.51
C THR A 65 -45.62 -13.61 -30.12
N VAL A 66 -46.30 -12.47 -29.95
CA VAL A 66 -45.72 -11.23 -29.40
C VAL A 66 -45.24 -11.45 -27.96
N SER A 67 -46.07 -12.05 -27.10
CA SER A 67 -45.71 -12.32 -25.70
C SER A 67 -44.54 -13.32 -25.56
N ARG A 68 -44.45 -14.33 -26.44
CA ARG A 68 -43.29 -15.24 -26.52
C ARG A 68 -42.01 -14.52 -26.96
N ARG A 69 -42.06 -13.68 -28.00
CA ARG A 69 -40.91 -12.88 -28.48
C ARG A 69 -40.41 -11.91 -27.42
N GLU A 70 -41.31 -11.30 -26.67
CA GLU A 70 -40.98 -10.37 -25.59
C GLU A 70 -40.30 -11.10 -24.41
N GLY A 71 -40.82 -12.28 -24.04
CA GLY A 71 -40.19 -13.15 -23.03
C GLY A 71 -38.79 -13.65 -23.42
N ASP A 72 -38.57 -13.97 -24.70
CA ASP A 72 -37.25 -14.40 -25.20
C ASP A 72 -36.25 -13.23 -25.23
N ARG A 73 -36.70 -12.01 -25.55
CA ARG A 73 -35.89 -10.79 -25.46
C ARG A 73 -35.46 -10.49 -24.02
N LEU A 74 -36.39 -10.56 -23.06
CA LEU A 74 -36.09 -10.38 -21.63
C LEU A 74 -35.08 -11.42 -21.13
N ARG A 75 -35.22 -12.68 -21.55
CA ARG A 75 -34.27 -13.76 -21.23
C ARG A 75 -32.89 -13.49 -21.82
N PHE A 76 -32.82 -13.03 -23.07
CA PHE A 76 -31.57 -12.64 -23.73
C PHE A 76 -30.87 -11.51 -22.97
N VAL A 77 -31.57 -10.40 -22.69
CA VAL A 77 -31.01 -9.26 -21.94
C VAL A 77 -30.48 -9.75 -20.59
N GLY A 78 -31.27 -10.50 -19.82
CA GLY A 78 -30.86 -10.99 -18.52
C GLY A 78 -29.60 -11.88 -18.57
N ALA A 79 -29.46 -12.71 -19.60
CA ALA A 79 -28.26 -13.53 -19.80
C ALA A 79 -27.04 -12.68 -20.23
N ALA A 80 -27.25 -11.72 -21.12
CA ALA A 80 -26.22 -10.82 -21.62
C ALA A 80 -25.67 -9.90 -20.51
N THR A 81 -26.54 -9.29 -19.71
CA THR A 81 -26.15 -8.42 -18.60
C THR A 81 -25.38 -9.18 -17.53
N ARG A 82 -25.79 -10.42 -17.20
CA ARG A 82 -25.02 -11.29 -16.31
C ARG A 82 -23.62 -11.62 -16.85
N ARG A 83 -23.47 -11.81 -18.17
CA ARG A 83 -22.15 -12.07 -18.77
C ARG A 83 -21.26 -10.83 -18.70
N ILE A 84 -21.79 -9.66 -19.00
CA ILE A 84 -21.06 -8.39 -18.91
C ILE A 84 -20.65 -8.12 -17.46
N ALA A 85 -21.55 -8.33 -16.50
CA ALA A 85 -21.32 -8.08 -15.07
C ALA A 85 -20.31 -9.03 -14.40
N ARG A 86 -19.91 -10.11 -15.08
CA ARG A 86 -18.87 -11.04 -14.58
C ARG A 86 -17.46 -10.53 -14.85
N GLY A 87 -17.27 -9.62 -15.81
CA GLY A 87 -15.94 -9.09 -16.10
C GLY A 87 -15.41 -8.27 -14.94
N ILE A 88 -14.15 -8.53 -14.56
CA ILE A 88 -13.48 -7.87 -13.43
C ILE A 88 -12.70 -6.64 -13.92
N ASP A 89 -12.20 -6.69 -15.16
CA ASP A 89 -11.47 -5.61 -15.81
C ASP A 89 -12.17 -5.09 -17.08
N LEU A 90 -11.61 -4.02 -17.64
CA LEU A 90 -12.12 -3.36 -18.84
C LEU A 90 -12.27 -4.33 -20.02
N ASP A 91 -11.29 -5.20 -20.26
CA ASP A 91 -11.22 -6.03 -21.46
C ASP A 91 -12.18 -7.22 -21.38
N GLU A 92 -12.34 -7.80 -20.20
CA GLU A 92 -13.34 -8.83 -19.93
C GLU A 92 -14.76 -8.30 -20.10
N ILE A 93 -15.05 -7.08 -19.64
CA ILE A 93 -16.37 -6.46 -19.76
C ILE A 93 -16.71 -6.18 -21.22
N VAL A 94 -15.77 -5.60 -21.97
CA VAL A 94 -15.93 -5.34 -23.42
C VAL A 94 -16.06 -6.65 -24.20
N LEU A 95 -15.29 -7.68 -23.85
CA LEU A 95 -15.43 -9.02 -24.43
C LEU A 95 -16.77 -9.66 -24.08
N GLY A 96 -17.25 -9.47 -22.86
CA GLY A 96 -18.55 -9.91 -22.39
C GLY A 96 -19.69 -9.32 -23.23
N LEU A 97 -19.61 -8.02 -23.55
CA LEU A 97 -20.55 -7.36 -24.47
C LEU A 97 -20.47 -7.95 -25.88
N CYS A 98 -19.26 -8.16 -26.41
CA CYS A 98 -19.07 -8.73 -27.75
C CYS A 98 -19.68 -10.13 -27.86
N ARG A 99 -19.31 -11.03 -26.95
CA ARG A 99 -19.84 -12.41 -26.90
C ARG A 99 -21.32 -12.51 -26.53
N ALA A 100 -21.86 -11.52 -25.84
CA ALA A 100 -23.29 -11.48 -25.56
C ALA A 100 -24.09 -11.02 -26.79
N SER A 101 -23.55 -10.09 -27.58
CA SER A 101 -24.24 -9.50 -28.73
C SER A 101 -24.04 -10.29 -30.02
N VAL A 102 -22.90 -10.92 -30.24
CA VAL A 102 -22.57 -11.69 -31.45
C VAL A 102 -22.58 -13.19 -31.12
N PRO A 103 -23.34 -14.07 -31.84
CA PRO A 103 -24.30 -13.78 -32.91
C PRO A 103 -25.68 -13.27 -32.44
N THR A 104 -25.98 -13.37 -31.15
CA THR A 104 -27.37 -13.46 -30.68
C THR A 104 -28.23 -12.23 -30.99
N PHE A 105 -27.65 -11.03 -31.07
CA PHE A 105 -28.33 -9.74 -31.30
C PHE A 105 -27.88 -9.03 -32.58
N SER A 106 -26.60 -9.14 -32.92
CA SER A 106 -25.94 -8.53 -34.07
C SER A 106 -24.95 -9.50 -34.71
N ASP A 107 -24.61 -9.27 -35.98
CA ASP A 107 -23.64 -10.09 -36.72
C ASP A 107 -22.23 -9.49 -36.60
N ALA A 108 -22.16 -8.20 -36.26
CA ALA A 108 -20.93 -7.51 -35.91
C ALA A 108 -21.15 -6.44 -34.85
N ILE A 109 -20.12 -6.18 -34.05
CA ILE A 109 -20.08 -5.09 -33.07
C ILE A 109 -18.75 -4.34 -33.13
N LEU A 110 -18.81 -3.03 -32.96
CA LEU A 110 -17.66 -2.14 -32.76
C LEU A 110 -17.84 -1.41 -31.43
N VAL A 111 -16.83 -1.43 -30.57
CA VAL A 111 -16.88 -0.76 -29.27
C VAL A 111 -15.81 0.33 -29.20
N TYR A 112 -16.26 1.58 -29.15
CA TYR A 112 -15.42 2.77 -29.00
C TYR A 112 -15.52 3.28 -27.56
N LEU A 113 -14.38 3.62 -26.96
CA LEU A 113 -14.29 4.16 -25.61
C LEU A 113 -13.46 5.43 -25.59
N ARG A 114 -13.66 6.31 -24.62
CA ARG A 114 -12.83 7.50 -24.44
C ARG A 114 -11.38 7.12 -24.12
N ASP A 115 -10.44 7.88 -24.65
CA ASP A 115 -9.00 7.76 -24.35
C ASP A 115 -8.44 9.14 -23.93
N PRO A 116 -8.06 9.34 -22.65
CA PRO A 116 -8.19 8.40 -21.53
C PRO A 116 -9.65 8.24 -21.06
N LEU A 117 -9.95 7.09 -20.42
CA LEU A 117 -11.21 6.88 -19.73
C LEU A 117 -11.30 7.81 -18.52
N PRO A 118 -12.44 8.49 -18.30
CA PRO A 118 -12.61 9.36 -17.15
C PRO A 118 -12.72 8.55 -15.85
N VAL A 119 -12.09 9.02 -14.78
CA VAL A 119 -12.21 8.40 -13.45
C VAL A 119 -13.07 9.27 -12.54
N GLY A 120 -14.06 8.66 -11.88
CA GLY A 120 -14.92 9.33 -10.91
C GLY A 120 -15.57 10.64 -11.43
N ASP A 121 -15.30 11.74 -10.72
CA ASP A 121 -15.86 13.07 -11.01
C ASP A 121 -14.90 13.99 -11.79
N GLU A 122 -13.78 13.47 -12.32
CA GLU A 122 -12.83 14.25 -13.12
C GLU A 122 -13.54 14.99 -14.27
N ARG A 123 -13.24 16.27 -14.51
CA ARG A 123 -13.85 16.96 -15.65
C ARG A 123 -13.28 16.39 -16.95
N PRO A 124 -14.12 16.08 -17.95
CA PRO A 124 -13.62 15.63 -19.25
C PRO A 124 -12.68 16.69 -19.83
N VAL A 125 -11.50 16.26 -20.28
CA VAL A 125 -10.61 17.10 -21.06
C VAL A 125 -11.24 17.30 -22.44
N ASN A 126 -11.28 18.54 -22.93
CA ASN A 126 -11.75 18.85 -24.27
C ASN A 126 -10.57 19.29 -25.14
N PRO A 127 -10.48 18.84 -26.41
CA PRO A 127 -11.33 17.83 -27.04
C PRO A 127 -11.10 16.44 -26.43
N PHE A 128 -12.14 15.59 -26.41
CA PHE A 128 -11.98 14.20 -26.00
C PHE A 128 -12.06 13.28 -27.20
N VAL A 129 -11.30 12.18 -27.13
CA VAL A 129 -11.08 11.27 -28.25
C VAL A 129 -11.74 9.93 -27.95
N LEU A 130 -12.41 9.34 -28.94
CA LEU A 130 -12.91 7.97 -28.89
C LEU A 130 -11.94 7.04 -29.60
N ARG A 131 -11.45 6.03 -28.89
CA ARG A 131 -10.61 4.97 -29.40
C ARG A 131 -11.40 3.70 -29.64
N LEU A 132 -11.19 3.05 -30.79
CA LEU A 132 -11.72 1.73 -31.03
C LEU A 132 -11.04 0.73 -30.09
N ARG A 133 -11.79 0.17 -29.13
CA ARG A 133 -11.24 -0.78 -28.14
C ARG A 133 -11.33 -2.21 -28.64
N ARG A 134 -12.45 -2.60 -29.27
CA ARG A 134 -12.66 -3.98 -29.72
C ARG A 134 -13.67 -4.08 -30.86
N THR A 135 -13.53 -5.14 -31.66
CA THR A 135 -14.46 -5.55 -32.72
C THR A 135 -14.73 -7.04 -32.61
N ASP A 136 -15.95 -7.49 -32.89
CA ASP A 136 -16.28 -8.92 -32.98
C ASP A 136 -17.31 -9.17 -34.10
N ARG A 137 -17.21 -10.30 -34.80
CA ARG A 137 -18.03 -10.64 -35.99
C ARG A 137 -18.26 -12.13 -36.17
N LEU A 138 -19.42 -12.47 -36.76
CA LEU A 138 -19.62 -13.78 -37.36
C LEU A 138 -18.83 -13.91 -38.66
N ARG A 139 -18.05 -14.99 -38.79
CA ARG A 139 -17.48 -15.40 -40.07
C ARG A 139 -18.55 -16.11 -40.89
N THR A 140 -18.86 -15.59 -42.07
CA THR A 140 -19.76 -16.22 -43.04
C THR A 140 -19.01 -17.26 -43.87
N ALA A 141 -19.67 -18.38 -44.19
CA ALA A 141 -19.08 -19.50 -44.93
C ALA A 141 -18.57 -19.15 -46.35
N ASP A 142 -18.99 -18.01 -46.91
CA ASP A 142 -18.59 -17.56 -48.25
C ASP A 142 -17.22 -16.83 -48.28
N GLU A 143 -16.53 -16.67 -47.14
CA GLU A 143 -15.19 -16.07 -47.09
C GLU A 143 -14.07 -17.04 -47.51
N GLU A 144 -14.36 -18.34 -47.74
CA GLU A 144 -13.40 -19.32 -48.27
C GLU A 144 -13.33 -19.35 -49.81
N SER A 145 -14.12 -18.54 -50.53
CA SER A 145 -14.14 -18.52 -52.00
C SER A 145 -13.89 -17.10 -52.55
N GLU A 146 -12.61 -16.75 -52.67
CA GLU A 146 -12.15 -15.59 -53.45
C GLU A 146 -12.46 -15.81 -54.95
N SER A 147 -13.62 -15.37 -55.44
CA SER A 147 -13.85 -14.88 -56.83
C SER A 147 -15.35 -14.71 -57.15
N GLY A 148 -15.85 -13.47 -57.15
CA GLY A 148 -17.20 -13.13 -57.64
C GLY A 148 -17.44 -11.62 -57.72
N PRO A 149 -18.24 -11.12 -58.69
CA PRO A 149 -18.20 -9.72 -59.12
C PRO A 149 -18.87 -8.74 -58.14
N GLU A 150 -18.41 -7.49 -58.23
CA GLU A 150 -18.70 -6.35 -57.35
C GLU A 150 -20.18 -5.93 -57.36
N GLY A 151 -20.91 -6.25 -56.29
CA GLY A 151 -22.26 -5.73 -56.04
C GLY A 151 -22.62 -5.85 -54.55
N GLU A 152 -22.83 -4.71 -53.89
CA GLU A 152 -23.47 -4.52 -52.57
C GLU A 152 -23.07 -5.48 -51.42
N ARG A 153 -21.81 -5.93 -51.36
CA ARG A 153 -21.30 -6.65 -50.19
C ARG A 153 -20.86 -5.69 -49.10
N LEU A 154 -21.33 -5.98 -47.90
CA LEU A 154 -21.02 -5.30 -46.64
C LEU A 154 -19.50 -5.33 -46.36
N ARG A 155 -18.74 -4.32 -46.82
CA ARG A 155 -17.31 -4.13 -46.45
C ARG A 155 -17.21 -3.60 -45.02
N LEU A 156 -17.49 -4.46 -44.05
CA LEU A 156 -17.08 -4.24 -42.68
C LEU A 156 -15.63 -4.75 -42.51
N PRO A 157 -14.77 -4.10 -41.70
CA PRO A 157 -13.32 -4.31 -41.73
C PRO A 157 -12.89 -5.78 -41.62
N VAL A 158 -12.28 -6.30 -42.67
CA VAL A 158 -11.43 -7.49 -42.60
C VAL A 158 -10.29 -7.14 -41.64
N THR A 159 -10.28 -7.74 -40.45
CA THR A 159 -9.08 -7.80 -39.63
C THR A 159 -8.50 -9.19 -39.83
N ASP A 160 -7.44 -9.24 -40.64
CA ASP A 160 -6.56 -10.39 -40.74
C ASP A 160 -5.99 -10.69 -39.34
N PRO A 161 -6.22 -11.88 -38.75
CA PRO A 161 -5.75 -12.19 -37.40
C PRO A 161 -4.22 -12.27 -37.26
N GLN A 162 -3.46 -12.11 -38.36
CA GLN A 162 -1.99 -12.17 -38.35
C GLN A 162 -1.27 -10.87 -38.73
N ALA A 163 -1.97 -9.79 -39.11
CA ALA A 163 -1.32 -8.52 -39.46
C ALA A 163 -1.23 -7.57 -38.26
N GLY A 164 -0.01 -7.36 -37.76
CA GLY A 164 0.27 -6.35 -36.76
C GLY A 164 -0.12 -4.93 -37.21
N LEU A 165 -0.71 -4.17 -36.29
CA LEU A 165 -0.69 -2.71 -36.17
C LEU A 165 -1.09 -1.84 -37.41
N LEU A 166 -2.32 -1.26 -37.33
CA LEU A 166 -2.83 0.07 -37.81
C LEU A 166 -3.66 0.16 -39.11
N PRO A 167 -4.58 1.16 -39.25
CA PRO A 167 -5.54 1.67 -38.27
C PRO A 167 -6.98 1.80 -38.83
N ALA A 168 -7.94 1.67 -37.94
CA ALA A 168 -9.35 1.91 -38.22
C ALA A 168 -9.77 3.29 -37.70
N ALA A 169 -9.09 4.38 -38.09
CA ALA A 169 -9.16 5.66 -37.38
C ALA A 169 -9.16 5.39 -35.86
N ASP A 170 -8.05 4.85 -35.35
CA ASP A 170 -7.95 4.35 -33.97
C ASP A 170 -8.31 5.40 -32.91
N LEU A 171 -8.42 6.67 -33.31
CA LEU A 171 -8.77 7.82 -32.50
C LEU A 171 -9.72 8.73 -33.31
N CYS A 172 -10.92 8.96 -32.79
CA CYS A 172 -11.92 9.88 -33.32
C CYS A 172 -12.08 11.06 -32.34
N GLU A 173 -11.62 12.24 -32.73
CA GLU A 173 -11.83 13.46 -31.93
C GLU A 173 -13.27 13.93 -32.03
N ILE A 174 -13.94 14.10 -30.88
CA ILE A 174 -15.31 14.59 -30.86
C ILE A 174 -15.32 16.11 -30.97
N ARG A 175 -15.95 16.63 -32.03
CA ARG A 175 -16.16 18.08 -32.21
C ARG A 175 -17.37 18.54 -31.40
N ALA A 176 -17.16 19.57 -30.56
CA ALA A 176 -18.24 20.14 -29.77
C ALA A 176 -19.36 20.69 -30.68
N GLY A 177 -20.59 20.20 -30.50
CA GLY A 177 -21.74 20.55 -31.35
C GLY A 177 -21.77 19.83 -32.70
N GLY A 178 -20.91 18.83 -32.92
CA GLY A 178 -20.99 17.92 -34.07
C GLY A 178 -22.12 16.89 -33.91
N ALA A 179 -22.47 16.21 -35.01
CA ALA A 179 -23.55 15.22 -35.01
C ALA A 179 -23.26 14.03 -34.07
N LEU A 180 -22.00 13.59 -33.99
CA LEU A 180 -21.61 12.54 -33.04
C LEU A 180 -21.78 12.99 -31.59
N ASP A 181 -21.38 14.22 -31.26
CA ASP A 181 -21.56 14.80 -29.92
C ASP A 181 -23.05 14.92 -29.55
N GLU A 182 -23.92 15.34 -30.48
CA GLU A 182 -25.37 15.37 -30.27
C GLU A 182 -25.96 13.99 -29.97
N VAL A 183 -25.59 12.95 -30.73
CA VAL A 183 -26.07 11.59 -30.49
C VAL A 183 -25.61 11.08 -29.13
N LEU A 184 -24.34 11.32 -28.76
CA LEU A 184 -23.82 10.89 -27.46
C LEU A 184 -24.50 11.64 -26.31
N ARG A 185 -24.69 12.96 -26.40
CA ARG A 185 -25.44 13.73 -25.39
C ARG A 185 -26.91 13.31 -25.29
N GLY A 186 -27.49 12.84 -26.40
CA GLY A 186 -28.85 12.30 -26.46
C GLY A 186 -29.03 11.01 -25.66
N VAL A 187 -27.94 10.25 -25.43
CA VAL A 187 -27.86 9.08 -24.52
C VAL A 187 -28.76 7.90 -24.91
N ARG A 188 -29.56 8.05 -25.95
CA ARG A 188 -30.47 7.03 -26.48
C ARG A 188 -29.86 6.39 -27.71
N PRO A 189 -29.95 5.06 -27.87
CA PRO A 189 -29.59 4.42 -29.12
C PRO A 189 -30.43 4.94 -30.27
N VAL A 190 -29.81 5.09 -31.43
CA VAL A 190 -30.45 5.55 -32.67
C VAL A 190 -30.15 4.57 -33.80
N PHE A 191 -31.08 4.43 -34.73
CA PHE A 191 -30.81 3.70 -35.97
C PHE A 191 -29.78 4.46 -36.82
N GLY A 192 -28.93 3.72 -37.52
CA GLY A 192 -27.83 4.27 -38.32
C GLY A 192 -28.27 5.12 -39.52
N ASP A 193 -29.53 5.00 -39.94
CA ASP A 193 -30.15 5.78 -41.01
C ASP A 193 -30.95 7.00 -40.51
N SER A 194 -30.99 7.23 -39.19
CA SER A 194 -31.53 8.48 -38.63
C SER A 194 -30.69 9.69 -39.07
N ALA A 195 -31.32 10.88 -39.16
CA ALA A 195 -30.67 12.09 -39.64
C ALA A 195 -29.36 12.41 -38.88
N ALA A 196 -29.37 12.27 -37.54
CA ALA A 196 -28.20 12.48 -36.70
C ALA A 196 -27.13 11.37 -36.90
N ALA A 197 -27.53 10.09 -36.97
CA ALA A 197 -26.59 8.99 -37.11
C ALA A 197 -25.91 8.92 -38.48
N ARG A 198 -26.58 9.35 -39.55
CA ARG A 198 -26.02 9.41 -40.91
C ARG A 198 -24.78 10.30 -41.01
N VAL A 199 -24.71 11.34 -40.17
CA VAL A 199 -23.54 12.23 -40.09
C VAL A 199 -22.56 11.75 -39.02
N ALA A 200 -23.05 11.24 -37.88
CA ALA A 200 -22.21 10.76 -36.77
C ALA A 200 -21.42 9.48 -37.08
N LEU A 201 -21.98 8.53 -37.83
CA LEU A 201 -21.32 7.25 -38.11
C LEU A 201 -20.08 7.40 -39.00
N PRO A 202 -20.10 8.19 -40.09
CA PRO A 202 -18.88 8.49 -40.84
C PRO A 202 -17.81 9.20 -40.00
N GLU A 203 -18.21 10.09 -39.07
CA GLU A 203 -17.30 10.77 -38.14
C GLU A 203 -16.61 9.75 -37.19
N LEU A 204 -17.35 8.76 -36.70
CA LEU A 204 -16.84 7.71 -35.80
C LEU A 204 -16.02 6.63 -36.50
N LEU A 205 -16.46 6.19 -37.69
CA LEU A 205 -15.84 5.05 -38.39
C LEU A 205 -14.65 5.47 -39.26
N GLY A 206 -14.56 6.74 -39.64
CA GLY A 206 -13.54 7.26 -40.55
C GLY A 206 -13.94 7.23 -42.04
N PRO A 207 -13.18 7.90 -42.91
CA PRO A 207 -13.51 8.06 -44.33
C PRO A 207 -13.53 6.71 -45.08
N GLY A 208 -14.48 6.56 -46.02
CA GLY A 208 -14.59 5.37 -46.89
C GLY A 208 -15.35 4.18 -46.29
N ARG A 209 -15.91 4.31 -45.09
CA ARG A 209 -16.68 3.26 -44.41
C ARG A 209 -18.16 3.61 -44.36
N THR A 210 -18.99 2.81 -45.02
CA THR A 210 -20.44 2.98 -45.05
C THR A 210 -21.15 1.95 -44.18
N VAL A 211 -22.21 2.38 -43.51
CA VAL A 211 -23.03 1.54 -42.65
C VAL A 211 -24.26 1.09 -43.43
N PRO A 212 -24.71 -0.18 -43.32
CA PRO A 212 -25.89 -0.65 -44.05
C PRO A 212 -27.15 0.12 -43.68
N THR A 213 -27.93 0.47 -44.69
CA THR A 213 -29.19 1.22 -44.57
C THR A 213 -30.37 0.31 -44.22
N GLY A 214 -31.50 0.91 -43.81
CA GLY A 214 -32.74 0.19 -43.54
C GLY A 214 -32.77 -0.45 -42.15
N HIS A 215 -32.49 0.35 -41.11
CA HIS A 215 -32.41 -0.10 -39.72
C HIS A 215 -31.48 -1.30 -39.48
N ARG A 216 -30.38 -1.43 -40.24
CA ARG A 216 -29.40 -2.53 -40.08
C ARG A 216 -28.21 -2.17 -39.19
N ALA A 217 -28.23 -0.98 -38.62
CA ALA A 217 -27.24 -0.52 -37.65
C ALA A 217 -27.89 0.23 -36.50
N ILE A 218 -27.35 0.04 -35.30
CA ILE A 218 -27.69 0.82 -34.11
C ILE A 218 -26.40 1.46 -33.58
N LEU A 219 -26.42 2.78 -33.41
CA LEU A 219 -25.42 3.52 -32.66
C LEU A 219 -25.95 3.71 -31.24
N ALA A 220 -25.30 3.08 -30.26
CA ALA A 220 -25.69 3.09 -28.85
C ALA A 220 -24.65 3.81 -28.00
N PRO A 221 -24.95 4.99 -27.42
CA PRO A 221 -24.07 5.65 -26.47
C PRO A 221 -23.84 4.79 -25.21
N LEU A 222 -22.58 4.61 -24.81
CA LEU A 222 -22.19 3.93 -23.57
C LEU A 222 -22.21 4.95 -22.43
N ARG A 223 -23.36 5.08 -21.76
CA ARG A 223 -23.52 6.00 -20.63
C ARG A 223 -23.27 5.30 -19.30
N GLY A 224 -22.22 5.72 -18.62
CA GLY A 224 -21.94 5.39 -17.22
C GLY A 224 -22.84 6.17 -16.26
N ARG A 225 -22.49 6.24 -14.97
CA ARG A 225 -23.36 6.88 -13.95
C ARG A 225 -23.65 8.35 -14.24
N ARG A 226 -22.65 9.10 -14.72
CA ARG A 226 -22.74 10.56 -14.85
C ARG A 226 -22.50 11.10 -16.26
N ARG A 227 -21.90 10.30 -17.14
CA ARG A 227 -21.36 10.74 -18.43
C ARG A 227 -21.33 9.61 -19.45
N VAL A 228 -21.20 9.98 -20.72
CA VAL A 228 -20.92 9.02 -21.79
C VAL A 228 -19.41 8.73 -21.81
N ILE A 229 -19.07 7.44 -21.77
CA ILE A 229 -17.70 6.94 -21.77
C ILE A 229 -17.30 6.34 -23.12
N GLY A 230 -18.24 6.23 -24.06
CA GLY A 230 -18.00 5.64 -25.37
C GLY A 230 -19.26 5.43 -26.20
N ALA A 231 -19.16 4.61 -27.24
CA ALA A 231 -20.26 4.19 -28.10
C ALA A 231 -20.08 2.75 -28.58
N ALA A 232 -21.17 2.01 -28.68
CA ALA A 232 -21.22 0.71 -29.32
C ALA A 232 -22.00 0.82 -30.64
N VAL A 233 -21.49 0.21 -31.71
CA VAL A 233 -22.16 0.12 -33.00
C VAL A 233 -22.50 -1.33 -33.26
N PHE A 234 -23.80 -1.66 -33.28
CA PHE A 234 -24.32 -2.99 -33.60
C PHE A 234 -24.72 -3.04 -35.07
N LEU A 235 -24.38 -4.12 -35.76
CA LEU A 235 -24.55 -4.25 -37.20
C LEU A 235 -25.19 -5.60 -37.53
N ARG A 236 -26.14 -5.60 -38.46
CA ARG A 236 -26.74 -6.81 -39.03
C ARG A 236 -26.47 -6.89 -40.53
N GLY A 237 -26.05 -8.07 -40.99
CA GLY A 237 -25.95 -8.42 -42.41
C GLY A 237 -27.32 -8.60 -43.04
N THR A 238 -27.35 -8.73 -44.37
CA THR A 238 -28.60 -8.85 -45.15
C THR A 238 -29.41 -10.09 -44.80
N ASP A 239 -28.74 -11.15 -44.35
CA ASP A 239 -29.30 -12.48 -44.07
C ASP A 239 -30.16 -12.52 -42.78
N ARG A 240 -30.15 -11.43 -42.01
CA ARG A 240 -30.93 -11.26 -40.79
C ARG A 240 -31.99 -10.17 -40.96
N PRO A 241 -33.18 -10.27 -40.33
CA PRO A 241 -34.13 -9.16 -40.34
C PRO A 241 -33.53 -7.87 -39.76
N PRO A 242 -33.89 -6.69 -40.31
CA PRO A 242 -33.53 -5.39 -39.77
C PRO A 242 -33.85 -5.25 -38.27
N PHE A 243 -33.20 -4.30 -37.60
CA PHE A 243 -33.54 -3.96 -36.23
C PHE A 243 -34.94 -3.34 -36.15
N GLU A 244 -35.68 -3.71 -35.11
CA GLU A 244 -36.99 -3.14 -34.78
C GLU A 244 -36.86 -2.04 -33.72
N ALA A 245 -37.89 -1.22 -33.53
CA ALA A 245 -37.90 -0.18 -32.49
C ALA A 245 -37.60 -0.73 -31.08
N ASN A 246 -38.07 -1.94 -30.78
CA ASN A 246 -37.81 -2.60 -29.50
C ASN A 246 -36.35 -3.06 -29.34
N ASP A 247 -35.62 -3.26 -30.43
CA ASP A 247 -34.19 -3.61 -30.37
C ASP A 247 -33.34 -2.42 -29.90
N LEU A 248 -33.82 -1.17 -30.05
CA LEU A 248 -33.17 0.00 -29.44
C LEU A 248 -33.18 -0.08 -27.90
N LEU A 249 -34.23 -0.65 -27.30
CA LEU A 249 -34.29 -0.85 -25.84
C LEU A 249 -33.28 -1.92 -25.40
N VAL A 250 -33.13 -3.00 -26.16
CA VAL A 250 -32.11 -4.03 -25.92
C VAL A 250 -30.71 -3.44 -26.01
N ALA A 251 -30.42 -2.69 -27.09
CA ALA A 251 -29.14 -1.99 -27.25
C ALA A 251 -28.88 -1.00 -26.12
N ALA A 252 -29.91 -0.28 -25.65
CA ALA A 252 -29.79 0.66 -24.52
C ALA A 252 -29.41 -0.05 -23.22
N GLN A 253 -30.02 -1.21 -22.94
CA GLN A 253 -29.70 -2.00 -21.75
C GLN A 253 -28.29 -2.58 -21.83
N LEU A 254 -27.89 -3.15 -22.96
CA LEU A 254 -26.52 -3.65 -23.16
C LEU A 254 -25.49 -2.53 -23.00
N ALA A 255 -25.73 -1.38 -23.61
CA ALA A 255 -24.87 -0.20 -23.53
C ALA A 255 -24.75 0.31 -22.08
N THR A 256 -25.86 0.42 -21.37
CA THR A 256 -25.90 0.89 -19.97
C THR A 256 -25.15 -0.07 -19.05
N HIS A 257 -25.41 -1.37 -19.12
CA HIS A 257 -24.74 -2.35 -18.26
C HIS A 257 -23.24 -2.45 -18.55
N THR A 258 -22.85 -2.36 -19.81
CA THR A 258 -21.42 -2.31 -20.20
C THR A 258 -20.77 -1.06 -19.62
N ALA A 259 -21.40 0.10 -19.78
CA ALA A 259 -20.83 1.35 -19.32
C ALA A 259 -20.72 1.42 -17.79
N LEU A 260 -21.73 0.92 -17.05
CA LEU A 260 -21.67 0.81 -15.59
C LEU A 260 -20.58 -0.17 -15.13
N GLY A 261 -20.39 -1.28 -15.86
CA GLY A 261 -19.30 -2.21 -15.60
C GLY A 261 -17.93 -1.55 -15.80
N ILE A 262 -17.74 -0.84 -16.92
CA ILE A 262 -16.50 -0.13 -17.21
C ILE A 262 -16.22 0.96 -16.18
N ASP A 263 -17.21 1.80 -15.83
CA ASP A 263 -17.09 2.82 -14.77
C ASP A 263 -16.60 2.19 -13.46
N LYS A 264 -17.17 1.05 -13.09
CA LYS A 264 -16.80 0.30 -11.88
C LYS A 264 -15.38 -0.25 -11.96
N ALA A 265 -15.01 -0.88 -13.07
CA ALA A 265 -13.67 -1.44 -13.28
C ALA A 265 -12.59 -0.36 -13.29
N VAL A 266 -12.84 0.79 -13.92
CA VAL A 266 -11.91 1.93 -13.95
C VAL A 266 -11.76 2.55 -12.56
N LEU A 267 -12.86 2.73 -11.82
CA LEU A 267 -12.82 3.29 -10.47
C LEU A 267 -12.02 2.37 -9.53
N TYR A 268 -12.33 1.08 -9.51
CA TYR A 268 -11.60 0.11 -8.69
C TYR A 268 -10.15 -0.04 -9.11
N GLY A 269 -9.85 -0.04 -10.42
CA GLY A 269 -8.48 -0.05 -10.90
C GLY A 269 -7.69 1.18 -10.42
N ARG A 270 -8.32 2.36 -10.37
CA ARG A 270 -7.69 3.57 -9.83
C ARG A 270 -7.51 3.51 -8.33
N GLU A 271 -8.52 3.06 -7.57
CA GLU A 271 -8.42 2.90 -6.12
C GLU A 271 -7.30 1.92 -5.76
N ALA A 272 -7.22 0.77 -6.45
CA ALA A 272 -6.15 -0.21 -6.31
C ALA A 272 -4.76 0.38 -6.62
N TYR A 273 -4.65 1.16 -7.70
CA TYR A 273 -3.39 1.81 -8.07
C TYR A 273 -2.95 2.84 -7.03
N ILE A 274 -3.86 3.68 -6.54
CA ILE A 274 -3.56 4.66 -5.48
C ILE A 274 -3.15 3.95 -4.19
N ALA A 275 -3.81 2.84 -3.86
CA ALA A 275 -3.50 2.01 -2.70
C ALA A 275 -2.07 1.46 -2.77
N ASP A 276 -1.70 0.79 -3.87
CA ASP A 276 -0.36 0.22 -4.09
C ASP A 276 0.72 1.31 -4.07
N GLU A 277 0.49 2.45 -4.75
CA GLU A 277 1.46 3.55 -4.79
C GLU A 277 1.67 4.20 -3.40
N LEU A 278 0.58 4.41 -2.64
CA LEU A 278 0.66 4.94 -1.27
C LEU A 278 1.44 3.97 -0.37
N GLN A 279 1.18 2.67 -0.47
CA GLN A 279 1.84 1.65 0.34
C GLN A 279 3.34 1.56 0.04
N ARG A 280 3.72 1.53 -1.25
CA ARG A 280 5.12 1.55 -1.69
C ARG A 280 5.89 2.76 -1.17
N THR A 281 5.28 3.94 -1.25
CA THR A 281 5.93 5.19 -0.79
C THR A 281 6.02 5.30 0.73
N MET A 282 5.20 4.56 1.48
CA MET A 282 5.19 4.58 2.94
C MET A 282 6.17 3.57 3.58
N LEU A 283 6.71 2.61 2.83
CA LEU A 283 7.71 1.65 3.30
C LEU A 283 9.14 2.09 2.91
N PRO A 284 10.20 1.53 3.51
CA PRO A 284 11.57 1.84 3.11
C PRO A 284 11.89 1.28 1.71
N ASP A 285 12.37 2.12 0.78
CA ASP A 285 12.84 1.68 -0.55
C ASP A 285 14.03 0.71 -0.46
N SER A 286 14.87 0.90 0.57
CA SER A 286 15.99 0.02 0.88
C SER A 286 16.30 0.08 2.37
N LEU A 287 16.74 -1.04 2.93
CA LEU A 287 17.22 -1.10 4.30
C LEU A 287 18.64 -0.53 4.39
N PRO A 288 19.00 0.14 5.50
CA PRO A 288 20.38 0.53 5.73
C PRO A 288 21.29 -0.69 5.84
N GLN A 289 22.59 -0.47 5.69
CA GLN A 289 23.63 -1.48 5.90
C GLN A 289 24.44 -1.12 7.16
N PRO A 290 23.87 -1.25 8.36
CA PRO A 290 24.58 -0.96 9.61
C PRO A 290 25.71 -1.96 9.83
N THR A 291 26.83 -1.46 10.34
CA THR A 291 27.98 -2.27 10.70
C THR A 291 27.62 -3.33 11.76
N GLY A 292 28.02 -4.58 11.54
CA GLY A 292 27.76 -5.69 12.47
C GLY A 292 26.35 -6.29 12.37
N VAL A 293 25.52 -5.85 11.41
CA VAL A 293 24.19 -6.41 11.19
C VAL A 293 23.88 -6.51 9.70
N ARG A 294 23.37 -7.67 9.26
CA ARG A 294 22.80 -7.88 7.93
C ARG A 294 21.28 -7.92 8.02
N LEU A 295 20.62 -7.17 7.15
CA LEU A 295 19.16 -7.04 7.15
C LEU A 295 18.58 -7.60 5.85
N ALA A 296 17.39 -8.20 5.94
CA ALA A 296 16.53 -8.52 4.81
C ALA A 296 15.08 -8.30 5.21
N SER A 297 14.22 -7.97 4.25
CA SER A 297 12.79 -7.83 4.49
C SER A 297 11.96 -8.40 3.36
N ARG A 298 10.71 -8.74 3.69
CA ARG A 298 9.67 -9.06 2.73
C ARG A 298 8.40 -8.35 3.13
N TYR A 299 7.67 -7.88 2.12
CA TYR A 299 6.35 -7.30 2.30
C TYR A 299 5.40 -7.91 1.29
N LEU A 300 4.35 -8.58 1.76
CA LEU A 300 3.34 -9.20 0.91
C LEU A 300 1.99 -8.58 1.22
N PRO A 301 1.36 -7.87 0.27
CA PRO A 301 0.06 -7.31 0.50
C PRO A 301 -1.02 -8.39 0.56
N ALA A 302 -2.12 -8.11 1.28
CA ALA A 302 -3.29 -8.96 1.34
C ALA A 302 -3.88 -9.24 -0.06
N ALA A 303 -4.55 -10.37 -0.25
CA ALA A 303 -5.02 -10.78 -1.58
C ALA A 303 -6.20 -9.92 -2.15
N GLU A 304 -6.83 -9.07 -1.35
CA GLU A 304 -7.92 -8.19 -1.79
C GLU A 304 -7.38 -6.91 -2.47
N THR A 305 -7.70 -6.72 -3.74
CA THR A 305 -7.12 -5.72 -4.67
C THR A 305 -7.37 -4.23 -4.33
N ALA A 306 -7.98 -3.88 -3.20
CA ALA A 306 -8.33 -2.49 -2.88
C ALA A 306 -8.07 -2.06 -1.41
N ARG A 307 -7.40 -2.90 -0.62
CA ARG A 307 -7.01 -2.57 0.76
C ARG A 307 -5.57 -2.05 0.79
N VAL A 308 -5.32 -1.04 1.61
CA VAL A 308 -3.97 -0.55 1.89
C VAL A 308 -3.58 -1.08 3.25
N GLY A 309 -2.40 -1.69 3.34
CA GLY A 309 -1.95 -2.28 4.60
C GLY A 309 -1.61 -1.29 5.69
N GLY A 310 -1.92 -1.70 6.92
CA GLY A 310 -1.51 -1.05 8.15
C GLY A 310 -0.09 -1.43 8.57
N ASP A 311 0.41 -2.56 8.08
CA ASP A 311 1.71 -3.13 8.38
C ASP A 311 2.90 -2.26 7.95
N TRP A 312 3.88 -2.12 8.83
CA TRP A 312 5.18 -1.54 8.49
C TRP A 312 6.33 -2.19 9.23
N TYR A 313 7.52 -1.99 8.67
CA TYR A 313 8.78 -2.27 9.33
C TYR A 313 9.77 -1.14 9.06
N ASP A 314 10.77 -1.01 9.93
CA ASP A 314 11.88 -0.10 9.72
C ASP A 314 13.16 -0.59 10.40
N ALA A 315 14.30 -0.12 9.90
CA ALA A 315 15.59 -0.29 10.54
C ALA A 315 16.31 1.05 10.58
N ILE A 316 16.63 1.54 11.78
CA ILE A 316 17.11 2.90 12.01
C ILE A 316 18.51 2.81 12.63
N PRO A 317 19.57 3.26 11.93
CA PRO A 317 20.91 3.32 12.51
C PRO A 317 20.96 4.29 13.69
N LEU A 318 21.49 3.82 14.81
CA LEU A 318 21.62 4.58 16.05
C LEU A 318 23.09 4.90 16.35
N PRO A 319 23.36 5.86 17.26
CA PRO A 319 24.70 6.11 17.74
C PRO A 319 25.35 4.85 18.29
N GLY A 320 26.61 4.67 17.94
CA GLY A 320 27.40 3.60 18.48
C GLY A 320 27.36 2.29 17.71
N SER A 321 27.03 2.34 16.42
CA SER A 321 26.79 1.17 15.55
C SER A 321 25.58 0.33 15.98
N ARG A 322 24.77 0.81 16.94
CA ARG A 322 23.50 0.20 17.29
C ARG A 322 22.51 0.34 16.14
N VAL A 323 21.52 -0.54 16.10
CA VAL A 323 20.40 -0.43 15.16
C VAL A 323 19.08 -0.62 15.91
N ALA A 324 18.12 0.28 15.65
CA ALA A 324 16.74 0.06 16.04
C ALA A 324 16.04 -0.74 14.95
N LEU A 325 15.29 -1.76 15.33
CA LEU A 325 14.46 -2.59 14.47
C LEU A 325 13.02 -2.39 14.93
N VAL A 326 12.14 -2.08 13.98
CA VAL A 326 10.74 -1.77 14.26
C VAL A 326 9.87 -2.61 13.35
N VAL A 327 8.81 -3.16 13.92
CA VAL A 327 7.69 -3.74 13.17
C VAL A 327 6.41 -3.31 13.87
N GLY A 328 5.35 -3.08 13.09
CA GLY A 328 4.06 -2.78 13.66
C GLY A 328 2.96 -2.97 12.64
N ASP A 329 1.73 -2.95 13.15
CA ASP A 329 0.50 -3.06 12.37
C ASP A 329 -0.52 -2.05 12.92
N VAL A 330 -1.17 -1.31 12.02
CA VAL A 330 -2.27 -0.40 12.34
C VAL A 330 -3.58 -1.10 12.07
N MET A 331 -4.45 -1.14 13.07
CA MET A 331 -5.74 -1.83 12.98
C MET A 331 -6.54 -1.42 11.73
N GLY A 332 -6.84 -2.43 10.91
CA GLY A 332 -7.67 -2.31 9.71
C GLY A 332 -6.90 -1.88 8.46
N HIS A 333 -7.50 -2.06 7.28
CA HIS A 333 -6.78 -2.05 6.00
C HIS A 333 -7.33 -0.98 5.06
N SER A 334 -7.07 0.29 5.39
CA SER A 334 -7.64 1.43 4.68
C SER A 334 -6.59 2.49 4.37
N MET A 335 -6.91 3.41 3.45
CA MET A 335 -6.10 4.62 3.22
C MET A 335 -5.84 5.41 4.51
N THR A 336 -6.75 5.35 5.48
CA THR A 336 -6.57 6.02 6.78
C THR A 336 -5.56 5.27 7.65
N SER A 337 -5.58 3.94 7.64
CA SER A 337 -4.61 3.09 8.35
C SER A 337 -3.20 3.35 7.83
N ALA A 338 -3.02 3.39 6.51
CA ALA A 338 -1.75 3.73 5.87
C ALA A 338 -1.25 5.15 6.24
N ALA A 339 -2.15 6.13 6.36
CA ALA A 339 -1.79 7.47 6.79
C ALA A 339 -1.34 7.53 8.26
N ILE A 340 -1.93 6.69 9.13
CA ILE A 340 -1.51 6.56 10.53
C ILE A 340 -0.18 5.84 10.62
N MET A 341 -0.01 4.75 9.88
CA MET A 341 1.23 4.01 9.77
C MET A 341 2.39 4.93 9.39
N GLY A 342 2.23 5.75 8.34
CA GLY A 342 3.26 6.71 7.92
C GLY A 342 3.61 7.74 9.01
N GLN A 343 2.63 8.17 9.80
CA GLN A 343 2.84 9.08 10.93
C GLN A 343 3.56 8.41 12.11
N LEU A 344 3.15 7.20 12.48
CA LEU A 344 3.80 6.41 13.54
C LEU A 344 5.24 6.06 13.15
N ARG A 345 5.48 5.62 11.92
CA ARG A 345 6.80 5.33 11.39
C ARG A 345 7.71 6.58 11.44
N THR A 346 7.25 7.71 10.94
CA THR A 346 8.01 8.97 10.96
C THR A 346 8.31 9.44 12.39
N THR A 347 7.34 9.26 13.30
CA THR A 347 7.52 9.56 14.72
C THR A 347 8.56 8.65 15.35
N ALA A 348 8.50 7.34 15.10
CA ALA A 348 9.47 6.37 15.58
C ALA A 348 10.88 6.70 15.09
N GLN A 349 11.06 7.04 13.81
CA GLN A 349 12.35 7.51 13.25
C GLN A 349 12.88 8.75 13.97
N THR A 350 12.00 9.72 14.26
CA THR A 350 12.37 10.96 14.95
C THR A 350 12.80 10.70 16.39
N LEU A 351 12.04 9.87 17.11
CA LEU A 351 12.33 9.49 18.50
C LEU A 351 13.59 8.62 18.60
N ALA A 352 13.80 7.70 17.66
CA ALA A 352 15.03 6.91 17.54
C ALA A 352 16.25 7.81 17.35
N GLY A 353 16.12 8.89 16.56
CA GLY A 353 17.18 9.90 16.37
C GLY A 353 17.58 10.66 17.65
N LEU A 354 16.75 10.61 18.71
CA LEU A 354 17.04 11.17 20.03
C LEU A 354 17.67 10.15 20.99
N ASP A 355 17.89 8.91 20.53
CA ASP A 355 18.44 7.79 21.31
C ASP A 355 17.65 7.49 22.58
N LEU A 356 16.32 7.58 22.50
CA LEU A 356 15.42 7.21 23.59
C LEU A 356 15.38 5.69 23.78
N PRO A 357 15.22 5.19 25.02
CA PRO A 357 15.08 3.77 25.26
C PRO A 357 13.75 3.23 24.69
N PRO A 358 13.66 1.93 24.31
CA PRO A 358 12.51 1.36 23.61
C PRO A 358 11.14 1.66 24.23
N GLN A 359 11.03 1.56 25.55
CA GLN A 359 9.77 1.80 26.27
C GLN A 359 9.31 3.26 26.19
N GLU A 360 10.24 4.23 26.19
CA GLU A 360 9.90 5.64 26.03
C GLU A 360 9.47 5.96 24.60
N VAL A 361 10.08 5.30 23.61
CA VAL A 361 9.64 5.41 22.21
C VAL A 361 8.18 4.94 22.08
N LEU A 362 7.86 3.76 22.62
CA LEU A 362 6.48 3.24 22.59
C LEU A 362 5.50 4.15 23.35
N HIS A 363 5.90 4.68 24.50
CA HIS A 363 5.09 5.64 25.26
C HIS A 363 4.74 6.88 24.43
N HIS A 364 5.71 7.48 23.75
CA HIS A 364 5.46 8.63 22.91
C HIS A 364 4.64 8.30 21.66
N LEU A 365 4.80 7.10 21.09
CA LEU A 365 3.93 6.62 20.00
C LEU A 365 2.47 6.47 20.47
N ASP A 366 2.24 5.96 21.68
CA ASP A 366 0.91 5.88 22.31
C ASP A 366 0.28 7.26 22.50
N GLU A 367 1.03 8.22 23.03
CA GLU A 367 0.57 9.60 23.15
C GLU A 367 0.25 10.25 21.79
N GLN A 368 1.04 9.98 20.75
CA GLN A 368 0.74 10.48 19.41
C GLN A 368 -0.52 9.84 18.82
N ALA A 369 -0.68 8.52 18.94
CA ALA A 369 -1.85 7.82 18.43
C ALA A 369 -3.15 8.32 19.08
N GLN A 370 -3.16 8.55 20.40
CA GLN A 370 -4.32 9.11 21.10
C GLN A 370 -4.71 10.51 20.58
N ARG A 371 -3.74 11.32 20.13
CA ARG A 371 -4.01 12.65 19.53
C ARG A 371 -4.61 12.54 18.13
N LEU A 372 -4.37 11.44 17.41
CA LEU A 372 -4.90 11.19 16.07
C LEU A 372 -6.36 10.71 16.08
N GLY A 373 -6.83 10.18 17.21
CA GLY A 373 -8.25 9.84 17.44
C GLY A 373 -8.42 8.66 18.40
N SER A 374 -9.61 8.56 19.03
CA SER A 374 -9.92 7.52 20.02
C SER A 374 -10.03 6.10 19.45
N ASP A 375 -10.23 5.97 18.14
CA ASP A 375 -10.48 4.69 17.47
C ASP A 375 -9.26 4.25 16.64
N ARG A 376 -8.07 4.80 16.94
CA ARG A 376 -6.82 4.47 16.26
C ARG A 376 -5.97 3.61 17.17
N MET A 377 -5.82 2.35 16.79
CA MET A 377 -5.00 1.39 17.52
C MET A 377 -3.94 0.81 16.59
N ALA A 378 -2.76 0.56 17.13
CA ALA A 378 -1.68 -0.11 16.42
C ALA A 378 -0.91 -1.05 17.37
N THR A 379 -0.44 -2.17 16.85
CA THR A 379 0.57 -2.98 17.53
C THR A 379 1.96 -2.50 17.09
N CYS A 380 2.95 -2.58 17.98
CA CYS A 380 4.31 -2.18 17.64
C CYS A 380 5.32 -2.93 18.52
N LEU A 381 6.38 -3.45 17.90
CA LEU A 381 7.55 -3.95 18.59
C LEU A 381 8.76 -3.12 18.20
N TYR A 382 9.46 -2.62 19.22
CA TYR A 382 10.66 -1.81 19.05
C TYR A 382 11.83 -2.49 19.74
N ALA A 383 12.88 -2.81 18.98
CA ALA A 383 14.07 -3.49 19.47
C ALA A 383 15.33 -2.69 19.13
N VAL A 384 16.29 -2.61 20.04
CA VAL A 384 17.60 -1.98 19.81
C VAL A 384 18.68 -3.02 20.01
N TYR A 385 19.43 -3.30 18.95
CA TYR A 385 20.57 -4.22 18.99
C TYR A 385 21.89 -3.46 19.13
N ASP A 386 22.73 -3.89 20.07
CA ASP A 386 24.10 -3.44 20.24
C ASP A 386 25.10 -4.49 19.74
N PRO A 387 25.77 -4.24 18.60
CA PRO A 387 26.72 -5.19 18.03
C PRO A 387 28.04 -5.27 18.80
N VAL A 388 28.33 -4.35 19.72
CA VAL A 388 29.52 -4.41 20.57
C VAL A 388 29.24 -5.22 21.84
N ALA A 389 28.08 -4.98 22.46
CA ALA A 389 27.68 -5.69 23.67
C ALA A 389 27.09 -7.08 23.40
N HIS A 390 26.65 -7.34 22.17
CA HIS A 390 25.92 -8.56 21.75
C HIS A 390 24.62 -8.74 22.54
N ARG A 391 23.91 -7.62 22.75
CA ARG A 391 22.69 -7.52 23.55
C ARG A 391 21.59 -6.83 22.75
N ILE A 392 20.36 -7.21 23.01
CA ILE A 392 19.18 -6.59 22.43
C ILE A 392 18.23 -6.12 23.53
N THR A 393 17.77 -4.88 23.44
CA THR A 393 16.73 -4.32 24.32
C THR A 393 15.44 -4.21 23.56
N ILE A 394 14.36 -4.85 24.05
CA ILE A 394 13.09 -4.96 23.33
C ILE A 394 11.95 -4.46 24.22
N ALA A 395 11.05 -3.66 23.66
CA ALA A 395 9.75 -3.35 24.24
C ALA A 395 8.64 -3.72 23.24
N ASN A 396 7.48 -4.14 23.77
CA ASN A 396 6.36 -4.63 22.97
C ASN A 396 5.04 -3.95 23.35
N ALA A 397 4.34 -3.40 22.36
CA ALA A 397 3.00 -2.84 22.46
C ALA A 397 2.00 -3.74 21.71
N GLY A 398 1.58 -4.84 22.32
CA GLY A 398 0.54 -5.74 21.81
C GLY A 398 0.89 -6.53 20.54
N HIS A 399 2.15 -6.53 20.10
CA HIS A 399 2.60 -7.21 18.88
C HIS A 399 3.00 -8.67 19.14
N PRO A 400 2.96 -9.58 18.14
CA PRO A 400 3.47 -10.93 18.27
C PRO A 400 4.95 -10.97 18.74
N PRO A 401 5.33 -11.93 19.61
CA PRO A 401 6.71 -12.04 20.08
C PRO A 401 7.64 -12.46 18.95
N PRO A 402 8.88 -11.92 18.89
CA PRO A 402 9.81 -12.22 17.81
C PRO A 402 10.50 -13.58 18.03
N VAL A 403 11.02 -14.16 16.95
CA VAL A 403 11.75 -15.43 17.00
C VAL A 403 13.23 -15.20 16.75
N LEU A 404 14.08 -15.69 17.64
CA LEU A 404 15.54 -15.65 17.53
C LEU A 404 16.06 -17.03 17.10
N LEU A 405 16.66 -17.08 15.92
CA LEU A 405 17.38 -18.23 15.40
C LEU A 405 18.85 -18.12 15.78
N HIS A 406 19.31 -18.97 16.71
CA HIS A 406 20.70 -19.03 17.12
C HIS A 406 21.58 -19.72 16.07
N LEU A 407 22.87 -19.38 16.07
CA LEU A 407 23.88 -20.18 15.38
C LEU A 407 23.85 -21.61 15.95
N GLY A 408 23.83 -22.62 15.09
CA GLY A 408 23.56 -24.02 15.48
C GLY A 408 22.11 -24.47 15.33
N GLY A 409 21.19 -23.59 14.91
CA GLY A 409 19.84 -23.94 14.46
C GLY A 409 18.78 -24.05 15.55
N ARG A 410 19.08 -23.62 16.78
CA ARG A 410 18.08 -23.48 17.84
C ARG A 410 17.23 -22.23 17.59
N ALA A 411 15.94 -22.40 17.30
CA ALA A 411 14.98 -21.30 17.21
C ALA A 411 14.23 -21.12 18.55
N GLU A 412 14.15 -19.88 19.03
CA GLU A 412 13.56 -19.51 20.32
C GLU A 412 12.59 -18.34 20.15
N VAL A 413 11.36 -18.48 20.66
CA VAL A 413 10.41 -17.36 20.78
C VAL A 413 10.83 -16.52 21.97
N LEU A 414 11.16 -15.25 21.75
CA LEU A 414 11.64 -14.36 22.80
C LEU A 414 10.50 -13.98 23.76
N ARG A 415 10.78 -14.06 25.07
CA ARG A 415 9.83 -13.67 26.12
C ARG A 415 9.95 -12.17 26.37
N VAL A 416 9.04 -11.41 25.77
CA VAL A 416 8.92 -9.96 25.96
C VAL A 416 7.63 -9.66 26.74
N PRO A 417 7.66 -8.83 27.79
CA PRO A 417 6.46 -8.42 28.50
C PRO A 417 5.43 -7.85 27.53
N PRO A 418 4.18 -8.34 27.52
CA PRO A 418 3.16 -7.81 26.64
C PRO A 418 2.73 -6.42 27.13
N GLY A 419 2.74 -5.43 26.25
CA GLY A 419 2.11 -4.14 26.47
C GLY A 419 0.71 -4.06 25.84
N ALA A 420 -0.06 -3.04 26.20
CA ALA A 420 -1.29 -2.69 25.49
C ALA A 420 -0.96 -2.21 24.07
N PRO A 421 -1.85 -2.38 23.07
CA PRO A 421 -1.65 -1.74 21.77
C PRO A 421 -1.53 -0.22 21.91
N ILE A 422 -0.70 0.37 21.05
CA ILE A 422 -0.56 1.82 20.87
C ILE A 422 -1.93 2.43 20.58
N GLY A 423 -2.28 3.53 21.27
CA GLY A 423 -3.55 4.25 21.16
C GLY A 423 -4.59 3.89 22.21
N VAL A 424 -4.43 2.77 22.93
CA VAL A 424 -5.34 2.37 24.03
C VAL A 424 -5.10 3.19 25.29
N GLY A 425 -3.83 3.50 25.56
CA GLY A 425 -3.42 4.21 26.77
C GLY A 425 -3.57 3.44 28.08
N GLY A 426 -3.13 4.07 29.17
CA GLY A 426 -3.38 3.63 30.55
C GLY A 426 -2.43 2.58 31.12
N VAL A 427 -1.40 2.17 30.38
CA VAL A 427 -0.38 1.21 30.84
C VAL A 427 1.00 1.65 30.36
N ASP A 428 2.01 1.55 31.24
CA ASP A 428 3.40 1.79 30.88
C ASP A 428 3.97 0.60 30.10
N PHE A 429 4.86 0.89 29.15
CA PHE A 429 5.60 -0.14 28.42
C PHE A 429 6.85 -0.56 29.22
N GLU A 430 7.16 -1.85 29.21
CA GLU A 430 8.37 -2.39 29.83
C GLU A 430 9.34 -2.84 28.75
N ALA A 431 10.63 -2.56 28.95
CA ALA A 431 11.70 -3.06 28.10
C ALA A 431 12.51 -4.14 28.82
N VAL A 432 12.89 -5.18 28.08
CA VAL A 432 13.75 -6.27 28.56
C VAL A 432 15.02 -6.36 27.74
N GLU A 433 16.12 -6.72 28.40
CA GLU A 433 17.41 -6.90 27.76
C GLU A 433 17.78 -8.39 27.69
N LEU A 434 18.04 -8.87 26.48
CA LEU A 434 18.28 -10.27 26.15
C LEU A 434 19.63 -10.45 25.45
N ASP A 435 20.18 -11.67 25.53
CA ASP A 435 21.39 -12.03 24.80
C ASP A 435 21.10 -12.18 23.30
N ALA A 436 21.92 -11.52 22.48
CA ALA A 436 21.84 -11.52 21.03
C ALA A 436 23.24 -11.79 20.45
N PRO A 437 23.73 -13.04 20.55
CA PRO A 437 25.09 -13.40 20.17
C PRO A 437 25.32 -13.24 18.67
N ALA A 438 26.59 -13.03 18.30
CA ALA A 438 27.01 -13.05 16.90
C ALA A 438 26.63 -14.38 16.21
N GLY A 439 26.21 -14.29 14.95
CA GLY A 439 25.66 -15.37 14.14
C GLY A 439 24.14 -15.58 14.27
N ALA A 440 23.51 -15.06 15.33
CA ALA A 440 22.05 -15.20 15.52
C ALA A 440 21.26 -14.33 14.53
N THR A 441 20.04 -14.76 14.20
CA THR A 441 19.13 -14.04 13.30
C THR A 441 17.80 -13.81 14.02
N LEU A 442 17.43 -12.55 14.25
CA LEU A 442 16.14 -12.16 14.78
C LEU A 442 15.13 -12.01 13.65
N LEU A 443 13.93 -12.58 13.80
CA LEU A 443 12.80 -12.39 12.91
C LEU A 443 11.70 -11.61 13.63
N LEU A 444 11.30 -10.51 13.00
CA LEU A 444 10.21 -9.63 13.36
C LEU A 444 9.15 -9.75 12.26
N TYR A 445 7.89 -9.96 12.63
CA TYR A 445 6.82 -10.22 11.67
C TYR A 445 5.48 -9.76 12.21
N THR A 446 4.59 -9.37 11.30
CA THR A 446 3.18 -9.09 11.62
C THR A 446 2.36 -10.37 11.72
N ASP A 447 1.18 -10.27 12.32
CA ASP A 447 0.30 -11.40 12.57
C ASP A 447 -0.18 -12.09 11.28
N GLY A 448 -0.29 -11.38 10.16
CA GLY A 448 -0.60 -11.98 8.86
C GLY A 448 0.34 -13.13 8.43
N LEU A 449 1.54 -13.24 8.99
CA LEU A 449 2.42 -14.40 8.77
C LEU A 449 1.98 -15.65 9.54
N VAL A 450 1.46 -15.47 10.75
CA VAL A 450 1.23 -16.54 11.74
C VAL A 450 -0.26 -16.82 11.98
N GLU A 451 -1.13 -15.86 11.73
CA GLU A 451 -2.57 -15.97 11.84
C GLU A 451 -3.23 -16.26 10.48
N SER A 452 -4.30 -17.05 10.49
CA SER A 452 -5.20 -17.22 9.36
C SER A 452 -6.58 -17.61 9.88
N ARG A 453 -7.62 -17.63 9.02
CA ARG A 453 -8.97 -18.10 9.43
C ARG A 453 -9.02 -19.46 10.13
N ILE A 454 -8.05 -20.33 9.85
CA ILE A 454 -8.01 -21.71 10.35
C ILE A 454 -6.89 -21.95 11.37
N ARG A 455 -6.05 -20.95 11.65
CA ARG A 455 -4.87 -21.07 12.51
C ARG A 455 -4.76 -19.90 13.45
N ASP A 456 -4.71 -20.19 14.75
CA ASP A 456 -4.44 -19.18 15.76
C ASP A 456 -2.97 -18.72 15.73
N VAL A 457 -2.73 -17.49 16.22
CA VAL A 457 -1.42 -16.83 16.26
C VAL A 457 -0.35 -17.75 16.89
N TRP A 458 -0.64 -18.38 18.04
CA TRP A 458 0.39 -19.15 18.76
C TRP A 458 0.80 -20.43 18.02
N THR A 459 -0.17 -21.15 17.46
CA THR A 459 0.11 -22.29 16.59
C THR A 459 0.95 -21.87 15.37
N GLY A 460 0.65 -20.71 14.77
CA GLY A 460 1.45 -20.15 13.68
C GLY A 460 2.89 -19.85 14.08
N ILE A 461 3.10 -19.27 15.26
CA ILE A 461 4.44 -18.96 15.80
C ILE A 461 5.25 -20.25 16.01
N GLU A 462 4.65 -21.32 16.52
CA GLU A 462 5.34 -22.59 16.70
C GLU A 462 5.73 -23.22 15.36
N ILE A 463 4.86 -23.17 14.35
CA ILE A 463 5.18 -23.62 12.99
C ILE A 463 6.35 -22.81 12.41
N LEU A 464 6.34 -21.49 12.59
CA LEU A 464 7.45 -20.61 12.18
C LEU A 464 8.75 -21.02 12.88
N ARG A 465 8.72 -21.24 14.19
CA ARG A 465 9.89 -21.69 14.97
C ARG A 465 10.44 -23.01 14.45
N GLU A 466 9.59 -23.99 14.17
CA GLU A 466 9.99 -25.30 13.64
C GLU A 466 10.58 -25.20 12.23
N ARG A 467 9.98 -24.38 11.35
CA ARG A 467 10.50 -24.08 10.00
C ARG A 467 11.91 -23.50 10.05
N LEU A 468 12.11 -22.46 10.86
CA LEU A 468 13.42 -21.82 11.02
C LEU A 468 14.49 -22.81 11.50
N ALA A 469 14.14 -23.66 12.46
CA ALA A 469 15.03 -24.70 12.96
C ALA A 469 15.37 -25.73 11.88
N ALA A 470 14.39 -26.18 11.08
CA ALA A 470 14.60 -27.11 9.99
C ALA A 470 15.53 -26.52 8.90
N THR A 471 15.32 -25.26 8.53
CA THR A 471 16.10 -24.57 7.50
C THR A 471 17.54 -24.32 7.95
N ALA A 472 17.75 -24.02 9.23
CA ALA A 472 19.09 -23.95 9.79
C ALA A 472 19.82 -25.30 9.78
N GLN A 473 19.11 -26.41 10.07
CA GLN A 473 19.71 -27.76 10.04
C GLN A 473 20.22 -28.14 8.66
N LEU A 474 19.60 -27.67 7.58
CA LEU A 474 20.04 -27.92 6.20
C LEU A 474 21.36 -27.22 5.85
N THR A 475 21.70 -26.11 6.52
CA THR A 475 22.91 -25.33 6.26
C THR A 475 24.11 -25.85 7.08
N GLY A 476 23.84 -26.56 8.18
CA GLY A 476 24.84 -27.10 9.10
C GLY A 476 25.02 -26.23 10.36
N PRO A 477 25.66 -26.78 11.41
CA PRO A 477 25.70 -26.14 12.73
C PRO A 477 26.54 -24.85 12.76
N ASP A 478 27.58 -24.77 11.92
CA ASP A 478 28.54 -23.65 11.91
C ASP A 478 28.19 -22.56 10.90
N HIS A 479 27.10 -22.72 10.15
CA HIS A 479 26.72 -21.80 9.07
C HIS A 479 25.28 -21.33 9.23
N SER A 480 25.09 -20.01 9.31
CA SER A 480 23.76 -19.42 9.28
C SER A 480 23.18 -19.49 7.85
N PRO A 481 21.89 -19.86 7.67
CA PRO A 481 21.26 -19.94 6.35
C PRO A 481 21.33 -18.59 5.61
N PRO A 482 21.40 -18.53 4.27
CA PRO A 482 21.33 -17.24 3.56
C PRO A 482 20.07 -16.47 3.95
N LEU A 483 20.21 -15.17 4.29
CA LEU A 483 19.13 -14.40 4.91
C LEU A 483 17.91 -14.25 3.97
N GLU A 484 18.15 -14.01 2.68
CA GLU A 484 17.10 -13.92 1.66
C GLU A 484 16.34 -15.24 1.51
N ALA A 485 17.05 -16.37 1.42
CA ALA A 485 16.44 -17.68 1.30
C ALA A 485 15.66 -18.08 2.57
N LEU A 486 16.12 -17.64 3.75
CA LEU A 486 15.40 -17.83 5.01
C LEU A 486 14.07 -17.09 5.01
N CYS A 487 14.04 -15.84 4.53
CA CYS A 487 12.80 -15.08 4.39
C CYS A 487 11.84 -15.74 3.41
N ASP A 488 12.34 -16.22 2.26
CA ASP A 488 11.50 -16.86 1.24
C ASP A 488 10.92 -18.19 1.75
N ASP A 489 11.72 -19.03 2.42
CA ASP A 489 11.26 -20.30 3.02
C ASP A 489 10.24 -20.10 4.15
N VAL A 490 10.38 -19.02 4.94
CA VAL A 490 9.38 -18.63 5.93
C VAL A 490 8.06 -18.29 5.25
N LEU A 491 8.07 -17.56 4.14
CA LEU A 491 6.85 -17.21 3.42
C LEU A 491 6.16 -18.40 2.76
N ASP A 492 6.91 -19.44 2.39
CA ASP A 492 6.37 -20.69 1.83
C ASP A 492 5.51 -21.47 2.84
N MET A 493 5.48 -21.07 4.12
CA MET A 493 4.53 -21.61 5.10
C MET A 493 3.07 -21.19 4.84
N LEU A 494 2.85 -20.18 4.00
CA LEU A 494 1.53 -19.67 3.64
C LEU A 494 0.93 -20.51 2.51
N GLY A 495 -0.26 -21.08 2.72
CA GLY A 495 -0.96 -21.83 1.69
C GLY A 495 -1.51 -20.94 0.56
N PRO A 496 -1.82 -21.51 -0.62
CA PRO A 496 -2.52 -20.76 -1.67
C PRO A 496 -3.87 -20.26 -1.16
N GLY A 497 -3.98 -18.94 -0.94
CA GLY A 497 -5.22 -18.30 -0.48
C GLY A 497 -5.29 -17.98 1.02
N ASP A 498 -4.27 -18.30 1.82
CA ASP A 498 -4.21 -17.98 3.27
C ASP A 498 -3.76 -16.53 3.56
N ARG A 499 -3.85 -15.61 2.57
CA ARG A 499 -3.45 -14.19 2.72
C ARG A 499 -4.65 -13.33 3.05
N ASP A 500 -5.14 -13.47 4.26
CA ASP A 500 -6.25 -12.67 4.81
C ASP A 500 -5.80 -11.25 5.18
N ASP A 501 -4.54 -11.08 5.57
CA ASP A 501 -3.94 -9.79 5.97
C ASP A 501 -2.61 -9.52 5.24
N ASP A 502 -2.11 -8.30 5.37
CA ASP A 502 -0.79 -7.91 4.94
C ASP A 502 0.29 -8.61 5.78
N ILE A 503 1.49 -8.72 5.22
CA ILE A 503 2.61 -9.39 5.88
C ILE A 503 3.84 -8.51 5.74
N ALA A 504 4.32 -7.98 6.85
CA ALA A 504 5.65 -7.42 6.99
C ALA A 504 6.56 -8.42 7.70
N LEU A 505 7.70 -8.73 7.09
CA LEU A 505 8.76 -9.56 7.67
C LEU A 505 10.07 -8.79 7.61
N LEU A 506 10.74 -8.65 8.76
CA LEU A 506 12.08 -8.07 8.90
C LEU A 506 12.99 -9.09 9.60
N ALA A 507 14.02 -9.53 8.89
CA ALA A 507 15.04 -10.42 9.42
C ALA A 507 16.35 -9.65 9.64
N ALA A 508 16.91 -9.76 10.85
CA ALA A 508 18.16 -9.11 11.23
C ALA A 508 19.17 -10.16 11.71
N ARG A 509 20.22 -10.40 10.92
CA ARG A 509 21.37 -11.20 11.30
C ARG A 509 22.39 -10.36 12.04
N PHE A 510 22.71 -10.78 13.24
CA PHE A 510 23.70 -10.16 14.10
C PHE A 510 25.07 -10.74 13.77
N ASP A 511 25.87 -10.06 12.96
CA ASP A 511 27.27 -10.45 12.77
C ASP A 511 28.12 -10.06 13.98
N GLY A 512 27.68 -9.04 14.73
CA GLY A 512 28.39 -8.49 15.88
C GLY A 512 29.69 -7.81 15.49
N ILE A 513 30.34 -7.20 16.48
CA ILE A 513 31.71 -6.67 16.39
C ILE A 513 32.51 -7.39 17.47
N ALA A 514 33.65 -7.97 17.09
CA ALA A 514 34.46 -8.70 18.05
C ALA A 514 35.06 -7.72 19.08
N PRO A 515 35.17 -8.09 20.37
CA PRO A 515 35.79 -7.21 21.37
C PRO A 515 37.24 -6.81 21.03
N SER A 516 37.96 -7.64 20.27
CA SER A 516 39.30 -7.32 19.76
C SER A 516 39.33 -6.17 18.76
N ASP A 517 38.20 -5.90 18.12
CA ASP A 517 38.00 -4.85 17.11
C ASP A 517 37.45 -3.56 17.71
N VAL A 518 37.26 -3.52 19.03
CA VAL A 518 36.78 -2.34 19.76
C VAL A 518 37.87 -1.85 20.69
N ALA A 519 38.10 -0.54 20.68
CA ALA A 519 38.94 0.11 21.67
C ALA A 519 38.16 1.27 22.29
N TYR A 520 38.05 1.27 23.62
CA TYR A 520 37.27 2.24 24.38
C TYR A 520 38.12 2.85 25.50
N TRP A 521 38.06 4.16 25.65
CA TRP A 521 38.74 4.90 26.69
C TRP A 521 37.88 6.03 27.23
N SER A 522 38.07 6.34 28.51
CA SER A 522 37.58 7.55 29.16
C SER A 522 38.74 8.52 29.37
N LEU A 523 38.54 9.80 29.03
CA LEU A 523 39.54 10.86 29.07
C LEU A 523 39.00 12.01 29.94
N GLU A 524 39.77 12.43 30.94
CA GLU A 524 39.43 13.64 31.70
C GLU A 524 39.46 14.88 30.77
N PRO A 525 38.57 15.87 30.97
CA PRO A 525 38.49 17.06 30.13
C PRO A 525 39.60 18.07 30.46
N GLU A 526 40.85 17.71 30.13
CA GLU A 526 42.06 18.51 30.35
C GLU A 526 42.78 18.83 29.03
N ASP A 527 43.60 19.89 29.00
CA ASP A 527 44.34 20.32 27.79
C ASP A 527 45.27 19.22 27.21
N ALA A 528 45.70 18.27 28.03
CA ALA A 528 46.53 17.14 27.60
C ALA A 528 45.74 16.00 26.91
N ALA A 529 44.40 16.01 27.00
CA ALA A 529 43.55 14.92 26.53
C ALA A 529 43.64 14.66 25.02
N PRO A 530 43.67 15.66 24.11
CA PRO A 530 43.85 15.41 22.67
C PRO A 530 45.17 14.71 22.36
N GLY A 531 46.25 15.10 23.04
CA GLY A 531 47.55 14.44 22.89
C GLY A 531 47.55 12.99 23.38
N ARG A 532 46.83 12.72 24.49
CA ARG A 532 46.63 11.35 25.00
C ARG A 532 45.77 10.52 24.06
N ALA A 533 44.69 11.09 23.51
CA ALA A 533 43.80 10.46 22.55
C ALA A 533 44.54 9.99 21.29
N ARG A 534 45.39 10.85 20.70
CA ARG A 534 46.24 10.47 19.55
C ARG A 534 47.13 9.26 19.85
N ARG A 535 47.81 9.25 21.01
CA ARG A 535 48.67 8.12 21.43
C ARG A 535 47.89 6.83 21.68
N LEU A 536 46.64 6.92 22.14
CA LEU A 536 45.77 5.75 22.32
C LEU A 536 45.29 5.22 20.97
N ALA A 537 44.83 6.12 20.09
CA ALA A 537 44.37 5.81 18.75
C ALA A 537 45.46 5.14 17.89
N ARG A 538 46.67 5.72 17.85
CA ARG A 538 47.84 5.13 17.17
C ARG A 538 48.13 3.72 17.66
N ARG A 539 48.15 3.51 18.99
CA ARG A 539 48.38 2.17 19.55
C ARG A 539 47.30 1.17 19.17
N ALA A 540 46.04 1.59 19.04
CA ALA A 540 44.99 0.70 18.54
C ALA A 540 45.19 0.36 17.05
N LEU A 541 45.54 1.33 16.21
CA LEU A 541 45.85 1.08 14.80
C LEU A 541 47.00 0.10 14.62
N SER A 542 48.12 0.28 15.34
CA SER A 542 49.25 -0.64 15.25
C SER A 542 48.89 -2.06 15.71
N ARG A 543 48.01 -2.20 16.72
CA ARG A 543 47.50 -3.53 17.11
C ARG A 543 46.63 -4.16 16.03
N TRP A 544 45.95 -3.34 15.23
CA TRP A 544 45.07 -3.78 14.15
C TRP A 544 45.76 -3.90 12.79
N GLY A 545 47.05 -3.53 12.70
CA GLY A 545 47.80 -3.54 11.45
C GLY A 545 47.37 -2.45 10.46
N LEU A 546 46.84 -1.33 10.96
CA LEU A 546 46.29 -0.22 10.16
C LEU A 546 47.16 1.05 10.27
N ASP A 547 48.48 0.88 10.28
CA ASP A 547 49.43 1.98 10.50
C ASP A 547 49.36 3.07 9.42
N ASP A 548 48.97 2.71 8.18
CA ASP A 548 48.81 3.64 7.05
C ASP A 548 47.75 4.73 7.32
N LEU A 549 46.79 4.47 8.22
CA LEU A 549 45.74 5.43 8.58
C LEU A 549 46.13 6.35 9.75
N SER A 550 47.32 6.20 10.33
CA SER A 550 47.67 6.85 11.60
C SER A 550 47.68 8.37 11.52
N ASP A 551 48.31 8.94 10.48
CA ASP A 551 48.43 10.40 10.35
C ASP A 551 47.07 11.08 10.21
N GLU A 552 46.20 10.52 9.37
CA GLU A 552 44.83 11.02 9.17
C GLU A 552 43.98 10.84 10.42
N LEU A 553 43.98 9.64 11.03
CA LEU A 553 43.22 9.37 12.25
C LEU A 553 43.60 10.33 13.36
N GLU A 554 44.90 10.50 13.60
CA GLU A 554 45.40 11.32 14.69
C GLU A 554 44.99 12.79 14.56
N LEU A 555 45.04 13.33 13.34
CA LEU A 555 44.56 14.67 13.06
C LEU A 555 43.07 14.79 13.39
N LEU A 556 42.25 13.86 12.87
CA LEU A 556 40.80 13.90 13.08
C LEU A 556 40.40 13.69 14.54
N VAL A 557 41.00 12.71 15.22
CA VAL A 557 40.80 12.47 16.66
C VAL A 557 41.19 13.71 17.46
N SER A 558 42.32 14.35 17.12
CA SER A 558 42.76 15.56 17.82
C SER A 558 41.72 16.67 17.72
N GLU A 559 41.18 16.93 16.52
CA GLU A 559 40.18 17.98 16.31
C GLU A 559 38.87 17.69 17.06
N VAL A 560 38.36 16.45 16.96
CA VAL A 560 37.08 16.09 17.58
C VAL A 560 37.20 16.07 19.11
N VAL A 561 38.28 15.50 19.66
CA VAL A 561 38.51 15.45 21.11
C VAL A 561 38.76 16.86 21.67
N THR A 562 39.51 17.71 20.96
CA THR A 562 39.71 19.11 21.39
C THR A 562 38.37 19.85 21.47
N ASN A 563 37.49 19.63 20.49
CA ASN A 563 36.16 20.22 20.53
C ASN A 563 35.32 19.67 21.70
N ALA A 564 35.36 18.37 21.97
CA ALA A 564 34.64 17.75 23.09
C ALA A 564 35.11 18.30 24.45
N VAL A 565 36.43 18.26 24.71
CA VAL A 565 37.06 18.71 25.97
C VAL A 565 36.75 20.18 26.27
N ARG A 566 36.66 21.03 25.24
CA ARG A 566 36.36 22.47 25.42
C ARG A 566 35.01 22.72 26.10
N TYR A 567 34.04 21.82 25.93
CA TYR A 567 32.67 22.00 26.41
C TYR A 567 32.24 20.96 27.45
N ALA A 568 33.07 19.95 27.71
CA ALA A 568 32.75 18.86 28.61
C ALA A 568 33.03 19.24 30.07
N GLU A 569 32.13 18.87 30.98
CA GLU A 569 32.35 18.96 32.43
C GLU A 569 32.68 17.58 33.03
N ARG A 570 32.26 16.51 32.34
CA ARG A 570 32.52 15.11 32.69
C ARG A 570 33.57 14.48 31.76
N PRO A 571 34.10 13.29 32.11
CA PRO A 571 35.03 12.58 31.25
C PRO A 571 34.49 12.36 29.83
N VAL A 572 35.31 12.68 28.84
CA VAL A 572 35.05 12.47 27.42
C VAL A 572 35.33 11.02 27.07
N THR A 573 34.42 10.38 26.35
CA THR A 573 34.60 9.02 25.86
C THR A 573 35.24 9.03 24.48
N LEU A 574 36.20 8.14 24.23
CA LEU A 574 36.79 7.89 22.92
C LEU A 574 36.63 6.41 22.59
N ARG A 575 35.99 6.12 21.46
CA ARG A 575 35.80 4.76 20.96
C ARG A 575 36.26 4.63 19.52
N LEU A 576 37.01 3.58 19.24
CA LEU A 576 37.37 3.15 17.89
C LEU A 576 36.76 1.77 17.63
N LEU A 577 36.14 1.59 16.47
CA LEU A 577 35.59 0.32 15.99
C LEU A 577 36.21 -0.03 14.65
N ARG A 578 36.78 -1.23 14.54
CA ARG A 578 37.34 -1.79 13.31
C ARG A 578 36.37 -2.78 12.69
N THR A 579 35.94 -2.51 11.47
CA THR A 579 35.11 -3.42 10.66
C THR A 579 35.56 -3.36 9.20
N ASP A 580 34.65 -3.38 8.24
CA ASP A 580 34.92 -2.99 6.84
C ASP A 580 35.24 -1.49 6.68
N ILE A 581 34.95 -0.72 7.73
CA ILE A 581 35.36 0.66 7.92
C ILE A 581 35.96 0.85 9.32
N LEU A 582 36.80 1.87 9.46
CA LEU A 582 37.29 2.31 10.76
C LEU A 582 36.44 3.49 11.24
N ARG A 583 35.73 3.31 12.34
CA ARG A 583 34.84 4.32 12.93
C ARG A 583 35.42 4.85 14.22
N CYS A 584 35.47 6.17 14.36
CA CYS A 584 35.85 6.85 15.59
C CYS A 584 34.65 7.61 16.15
N GLU A 585 34.43 7.49 17.44
CA GLU A 585 33.33 8.15 18.17
C GLU A 585 33.89 8.84 19.40
N VAL A 586 33.45 10.08 19.61
CA VAL A 586 33.81 10.89 20.77
C VAL A 586 32.53 11.39 21.42
N GLY A 587 32.27 10.95 22.64
CA GLY A 587 31.10 11.34 23.42
C GLY A 587 31.46 12.30 24.55
N ASP A 588 30.63 13.34 24.73
CA ASP A 588 30.74 14.31 25.82
C ASP A 588 29.35 14.62 26.41
N ASP A 589 29.31 15.29 27.56
CA ASP A 589 28.09 15.63 28.29
C ASP A 589 27.44 16.95 27.82
N SER A 590 28.01 17.63 26.82
CA SER A 590 27.48 18.88 26.30
C SER A 590 26.43 18.64 25.19
N PRO A 591 25.18 19.11 25.36
CA PRO A 591 24.10 18.89 24.38
C PRO A 591 24.23 19.78 23.12
N GLN A 592 25.22 20.67 23.07
CA GLN A 592 25.44 21.58 21.95
C GLN A 592 26.10 20.85 20.78
N LEU A 593 25.33 20.66 19.70
CA LEU A 593 25.86 20.06 18.48
C LEU A 593 26.93 20.96 17.84
N PRO A 594 28.04 20.37 17.37
CA PRO A 594 29.12 21.14 16.77
C PRO A 594 28.66 21.77 15.44
N ARG A 595 28.93 23.06 15.24
CA ARG A 595 28.63 23.77 14.00
C ARG A 595 29.91 24.03 13.22
N GLN A 596 29.93 23.64 11.94
CA GLN A 596 31.04 23.98 11.05
C GLN A 596 31.09 25.50 10.86
N ARG A 597 32.24 26.11 11.19
CA ARG A 597 32.48 27.55 11.00
C ARG A 597 33.38 27.72 9.76
N ARG A 598 33.12 28.76 8.95
CA ARG A 598 34.08 29.19 7.93
C ARG A 598 35.12 30.08 8.60
N ALA A 599 36.25 29.50 8.98
CA ALA A 599 37.39 30.25 9.53
C ALA A 599 37.97 31.17 8.45
N ARG A 600 38.25 32.44 8.80
CA ARG A 600 39.01 33.38 7.95
C ARG A 600 40.50 33.02 7.99
N GLU A 601 41.29 33.57 7.06
CA GLU A 601 42.73 33.27 6.96
C GLU A 601 43.49 33.56 8.27
N THR A 602 43.02 34.54 9.05
CA THR A 602 43.59 34.98 10.33
C THR A 602 43.03 34.27 11.57
N ASP A 603 42.04 33.38 11.43
CA ASP A 603 41.41 32.72 12.59
C ASP A 603 42.26 31.52 13.05
N GLU A 604 42.68 31.51 14.31
CA GLU A 604 43.43 30.42 14.97
C GLU A 604 42.55 29.20 15.32
N GLY A 605 41.22 29.29 15.13
CA GLY A 605 40.28 28.24 15.46
C GLY A 605 39.13 28.08 14.46
N GLY A 606 38.35 27.01 14.59
CA GLY A 606 37.17 26.77 13.74
C GLY A 606 37.42 25.99 12.44
N ARG A 607 38.65 25.48 12.24
CA ARG A 607 39.01 24.61 11.10
C ARG A 607 38.79 23.12 11.34
N GLY A 608 38.66 22.67 12.59
CA GLY A 608 38.61 21.24 12.93
C GLY A 608 37.53 20.44 12.22
N LEU A 609 36.26 20.86 12.30
CA LEU A 609 35.18 20.18 11.58
C LEU A 609 35.29 20.28 10.07
N PHE A 610 35.97 21.31 9.54
CA PHE A 610 36.25 21.40 8.11
C PHE A 610 37.27 20.32 7.68
N LEU A 611 38.28 20.03 8.50
CA LEU A 611 39.23 18.93 8.27
C LEU A 611 38.53 17.57 8.34
N VAL A 612 37.69 17.35 9.37
CA VAL A 612 36.86 16.14 9.48
C VAL A 612 35.99 15.97 8.25
N ASN A 613 35.32 17.03 7.79
CA ASN A 613 34.48 16.98 6.61
C ASN A 613 35.24 16.70 5.29
N ARG A 614 36.56 16.98 5.24
CA ARG A 614 37.37 16.81 4.03
C ARG A 614 38.08 15.46 3.97
N LEU A 615 38.49 14.93 5.13
CA LEU A 615 39.30 13.71 5.22
C LEU A 615 38.47 12.47 5.58
N ALA A 616 37.39 12.62 6.36
CA ALA A 616 36.53 11.49 6.68
C ALA A 616 35.66 11.10 5.47
N ARG A 617 35.40 9.80 5.32
CA ARG A 617 34.43 9.26 4.35
C ARG A 617 33.02 9.75 4.68
N ARG A 618 32.66 9.70 5.96
CA ARG A 618 31.41 10.21 6.54
C ARG A 618 31.69 10.71 7.95
N TRP A 619 30.92 11.68 8.38
CA TRP A 619 30.93 12.13 9.78
C TRP A 619 29.55 12.64 10.17
N GLY A 620 29.30 12.70 11.48
CA GLY A 620 28.05 13.20 12.01
C GLY A 620 28.16 13.54 13.49
N ALA A 621 27.10 14.13 14.01
CA ALA A 621 26.94 14.38 15.43
C ALA A 621 25.51 14.05 15.84
N THR A 622 25.35 13.22 16.87
CA THR A 622 24.04 12.84 17.41
C THR A 622 23.91 13.38 18.82
N ARG A 623 22.79 14.03 19.11
CA ARG A 623 22.44 14.46 20.46
C ARG A 623 21.92 13.24 21.22
N LEU A 624 22.43 13.05 22.42
CA LEU A 624 21.96 12.05 23.36
C LEU A 624 21.17 12.73 24.48
N SER A 625 20.41 11.96 25.26
CA SER A 625 19.69 12.47 26.43
C SER A 625 20.62 13.13 27.47
N THR A 626 21.86 12.65 27.58
CA THR A 626 22.87 13.10 28.55
C THR A 626 24.04 13.87 27.94
N GLY A 627 23.99 14.20 26.64
CA GLY A 627 25.10 14.88 25.97
C GLY A 627 25.07 14.75 24.45
N LYS A 628 26.21 14.45 23.84
CA LYS A 628 26.30 14.19 22.40
C LYS A 628 27.43 13.22 22.06
N VAL A 629 27.34 12.62 20.88
CA VAL A 629 28.42 11.85 20.26
C VAL A 629 28.74 12.45 18.90
N VAL A 630 30.01 12.77 18.67
CA VAL A 630 30.55 13.17 17.37
C VAL A 630 31.34 11.99 16.82
N TRP A 631 31.10 11.62 15.57
CA TRP A 631 31.71 10.45 14.97
C TRP A 631 32.18 10.72 13.54
N PHE A 632 33.17 9.94 13.10
CA PHE A 632 33.63 9.92 11.72
C PHE A 632 34.10 8.53 11.31
N GLU A 633 34.09 8.28 10.00
CA GLU A 633 34.43 7.02 9.36
C GLU A 633 35.56 7.21 8.37
N MET A 634 36.47 6.25 8.34
CA MET A 634 37.57 6.17 7.37
C MET A 634 37.53 4.80 6.68
N ALA A 635 37.91 4.76 5.41
CA ALA A 635 38.04 3.49 4.70
C ALA A 635 39.25 2.72 5.24
N THR A 636 39.08 1.42 5.48
CA THR A 636 40.24 0.54 5.70
C THR A 636 40.84 0.15 4.34
N PRO A 637 42.18 0.00 4.24
CA PRO A 637 42.87 -0.39 3.00
C PRO A 637 42.41 -1.73 2.41
#